data_AF-A0AAW0Q4Z0-F1
#
_entry.id   AF-A0AAW0Q4Z0-F1
#
_cell.length_a   1.000
_cell.length_b   1.000
_cell.length_c   1.000
_cell.angle_alpha   90.00
_cell.angle_beta   90.00
_cell.angle_gamma   90.00
#
_symmetry.space_group_name_H-M   'P 1'
#
loop_
_entity.id
_entity.type
_entity.pdbx_description
1 polymer ?
#
loop_
_entity_poly.entity_id
_entity_poly.type
_entity_poly.pdbx_seq_one_letter_code
_entity_poly.pdbx_strand_id
1 'polypeptide(L)'
;MLLGSLLPLLVALLHCRPLQCETLLFVSEEQDLKPKPWLNPSLSEVVPSLVSSGSPLRRDLPDSAPFPETPMFPEFVNLKWVRFNGSLPDGAVAIFNGYTERTDYVCKVNCEAGFYTSGGGNVCRYPYADKEYTSSKFDVLVNVDHFEFLVWTDDSYGSVPQYSVRTCPKVDIFVGKNKYGLGKVVTQHEAFFLPWEGDEYWYKHYQVLSINRDSYTQHISHVEYAIDSMELFHHPPEALQLAKVTNLECSSVQKTVRLEKSTTLEKHWGIGRETRNGTISTMKAKVPILGPGNVDFTKEQTVSFSEGTSMSETISHTVEVQILVPPNHSCAVRMEGRRMTADIPFTARLSRTNNNGDTHWTSVSGTYDGVNVGEINAVVERCQLVPEAPPCPPEY
;
A
#
# COMPACT_ATOMS: atom_id res chain seq x y z
N MET A 1 19.63 62.39 -6.77
CA MET A 1 19.87 63.39 -7.83
C MET A 1 21.34 63.32 -8.16
N LEU A 2 21.72 63.15 -9.44
CA LEU A 2 23.10 63.06 -9.99
C LEU A 2 23.95 61.86 -9.50
N LEU A 3 24.46 60.99 -10.40
CA LEU A 3 25.62 61.12 -11.33
C LEU A 3 26.97 61.25 -10.58
N GLY A 4 28.08 60.60 -10.99
CA GLY A 4 28.27 59.61 -12.05
C GLY A 4 29.76 59.24 -12.24
N SER A 5 30.01 58.07 -12.85
CA SER A 5 30.94 57.83 -13.98
C SER A 5 32.32 58.51 -14.06
N LEU A 6 33.43 57.73 -14.19
CA LEU A 6 34.27 57.59 -15.41
C LEU A 6 35.67 56.96 -15.19
N LEU A 7 36.19 56.32 -16.26
CA LEU A 7 37.58 55.83 -16.46
C LEU A 7 38.57 56.99 -16.75
N PRO A 8 39.90 56.71 -16.75
CA PRO A 8 40.67 56.62 -18.01
C PRO A 8 41.46 55.28 -18.15
N LEU A 9 41.50 54.61 -19.32
CA LEU A 9 42.44 54.73 -20.46
C LEU A 9 43.93 54.39 -20.14
N LEU A 10 44.53 53.32 -20.72
CA LEU A 10 45.19 53.18 -22.06
C LEU A 10 46.54 53.96 -22.18
N VAL A 11 47.61 53.54 -22.86
CA VAL A 11 47.88 52.64 -24.04
C VAL A 11 49.29 51.97 -23.87
N ALA A 12 49.62 50.88 -24.59
CA ALA A 12 50.72 50.78 -25.62
C ALA A 12 51.68 49.59 -25.33
N LEU A 13 52.41 48.92 -26.25
CA LEU A 13 52.40 48.72 -27.72
C LEU A 13 52.50 47.19 -27.98
N LEU A 14 51.88 46.55 -28.99
CA LEU A 14 52.06 46.56 -30.46
C LEU A 14 53.33 45.84 -30.99
N HIS A 15 53.14 44.68 -31.66
CA HIS A 15 53.87 44.23 -32.86
C HIS A 15 52.94 43.34 -33.70
N CYS A 16 53.05 43.43 -35.04
CA CYS A 16 52.17 42.83 -36.06
C CYS A 16 53.02 41.85 -36.91
N ARG A 17 52.55 40.80 -37.61
CA ARG A 17 51.52 40.69 -38.68
C ARG A 17 51.15 39.21 -38.98
N PRO A 18 50.26 38.86 -39.95
CA PRO A 18 49.31 37.74 -39.82
C PRO A 18 49.50 36.57 -40.81
N LEU A 19 48.67 35.52 -40.67
CA LEU A 19 48.12 34.74 -41.79
C LEU A 19 46.64 34.39 -41.55
N GLN A 20 45.88 34.21 -42.64
CA GLN A 20 44.41 34.09 -42.67
C GLN A 20 43.78 33.02 -41.76
N CYS A 21 42.59 33.35 -41.23
CA CYS A 21 41.50 32.40 -41.05
C CYS A 21 40.17 33.12 -41.34
N GLU A 22 39.33 32.54 -42.19
CA GLU A 22 38.06 33.15 -42.62
C GLU A 22 36.95 32.98 -41.58
N THR A 23 36.06 33.97 -41.51
CA THR A 23 34.89 33.94 -40.63
C THR A 23 33.80 33.06 -41.22
N LEU A 24 33.59 31.86 -40.67
CA LEU A 24 32.36 31.09 -40.86
C LEU A 24 31.46 31.21 -39.64
N LEU A 25 30.35 31.94 -39.80
CA LEU A 25 29.25 31.99 -38.83
C LEU A 25 28.54 30.65 -38.82
N PHE A 26 28.87 29.78 -37.86
CA PHE A 26 28.03 28.63 -37.55
C PHE A 26 26.83 29.09 -36.71
N VAL A 27 25.67 29.14 -37.36
CA VAL A 27 24.38 29.12 -36.66
C VAL A 27 24.25 27.75 -36.00
N SER A 28 24.13 27.71 -34.67
CA SER A 28 23.81 26.47 -33.96
C SER A 28 22.32 26.19 -34.08
N GLU A 29 21.94 25.32 -35.01
CA GLU A 29 20.62 24.70 -35.04
C GLU A 29 20.71 23.33 -34.35
N GLU A 30 20.78 23.35 -33.02
CA GLU A 30 20.78 22.15 -32.19
C GLU A 30 19.33 21.69 -31.97
N GLN A 31 18.74 21.03 -32.99
CA GLN A 31 17.48 20.32 -32.83
C GLN A 31 17.71 19.00 -32.06
N ASP A 32 17.04 18.86 -30.91
CA ASP A 32 17.02 17.65 -30.07
C ASP A 32 16.33 16.47 -30.79
N LEU A 33 17.08 15.82 -31.68
CA LEU A 33 16.63 14.67 -32.47
C LEU A 33 16.87 13.36 -31.73
N LYS A 34 16.03 13.06 -30.74
CA LYS A 34 15.73 11.65 -30.43
C LYS A 34 15.06 11.04 -31.67
N PRO A 35 15.64 10.00 -32.32
CA PRO A 35 15.02 9.41 -33.50
C PRO A 35 13.66 8.81 -33.12
N LYS A 36 12.60 9.20 -33.85
CA LYS A 36 11.27 8.63 -33.65
C LYS A 36 11.35 7.10 -33.85
N PRO A 37 10.82 6.28 -32.93
CA PRO A 37 10.87 4.82 -33.07
C PRO A 37 10.29 4.38 -34.41
N TRP A 38 11.08 3.60 -35.15
CA TRP A 38 10.71 3.12 -36.46
C TRP A 38 9.75 1.95 -36.31
N LEU A 39 8.53 2.11 -36.83
CA LEU A 39 7.50 1.08 -36.90
C LEU A 39 7.28 0.69 -38.36
N ASN A 40 7.18 -0.60 -38.64
CA ASN A 40 6.93 -1.08 -40.00
C ASN A 40 5.52 -0.65 -40.48
N PRO A 41 5.38 0.22 -41.50
CA PRO A 41 4.08 0.75 -41.91
C PRO A 41 3.16 -0.30 -42.55
N SER A 42 3.69 -1.44 -43.02
CA SER A 42 2.85 -2.50 -43.60
C SER A 42 2.06 -3.31 -42.55
N LEU A 43 2.39 -3.16 -41.26
CA LEU A 43 1.72 -3.83 -40.13
C LEU A 43 0.80 -2.87 -39.35
N SER A 44 0.62 -1.64 -39.84
CA SER A 44 -0.19 -0.56 -39.25
C SER A 44 -1.68 -0.75 -39.52
N GLU A 45 -2.51 -0.78 -38.47
CA GLU A 45 -3.99 -0.70 -38.56
C GLU A 45 -4.65 -1.78 -39.46
N VAL A 46 -3.93 -2.87 -39.75
CA VAL A 46 -4.39 -3.95 -40.63
C VAL A 46 -5.44 -4.82 -39.92
N VAL A 47 -6.40 -5.37 -40.68
CA VAL A 47 -7.27 -6.46 -40.20
C VAL A 47 -6.47 -7.77 -40.26
N PRO A 48 -6.17 -8.44 -39.14
CA PRO A 48 -5.39 -9.68 -39.17
C PRO A 48 -6.13 -10.79 -39.93
N SER A 49 -5.42 -11.68 -40.61
CA SER A 49 -6.04 -12.79 -41.35
C SER A 49 -6.52 -13.90 -40.41
N LEU A 50 -7.79 -14.30 -40.50
CA LEU A 50 -8.30 -15.52 -39.84
C LEU A 50 -7.81 -16.81 -40.52
N VAL A 51 -7.30 -16.73 -41.76
CA VAL A 51 -6.66 -17.87 -42.44
C VAL A 51 -5.22 -17.97 -41.93
N SER A 52 -4.90 -19.07 -41.26
CA SER A 52 -3.54 -19.36 -40.77
C SER A 52 -2.57 -19.46 -41.95
N SER A 53 -1.62 -18.54 -42.01
CA SER A 53 -0.64 -18.39 -43.09
C SER A 53 0.81 -18.41 -42.60
N GLY A 54 1.05 -18.33 -41.28
CA GLY A 54 2.37 -18.32 -40.68
C GLY A 54 2.42 -19.14 -39.39
N SER A 55 3.51 -19.89 -39.20
CA SER A 55 3.80 -20.53 -37.92
C SER A 55 4.60 -19.56 -37.05
N PRO A 56 4.19 -19.28 -35.79
CA PRO A 56 4.94 -18.40 -34.90
C PRO A 56 6.33 -18.97 -34.62
N LEU A 57 7.34 -18.09 -34.57
CA LEU A 57 8.69 -18.52 -34.27
C LEU A 57 8.80 -18.86 -32.78
N ARG A 58 9.34 -20.04 -32.46
CA ARG A 58 9.74 -20.35 -31.09
C ARG A 58 11.01 -19.58 -30.76
N ARG A 59 10.95 -18.70 -29.75
CA ARG A 59 12.11 -18.01 -29.21
C ARG A 59 12.12 -18.19 -27.71
N ASP A 60 12.87 -19.17 -27.24
CA ASP A 60 13.23 -19.30 -25.83
C ASP A 60 14.22 -18.16 -25.51
N LEU A 61 13.70 -16.95 -25.25
CA LEU A 61 14.50 -15.85 -24.71
C LEU A 61 15.21 -16.33 -23.43
N PRO A 62 16.48 -15.97 -23.20
CA PRO A 62 17.10 -16.26 -21.91
C PRO A 62 16.25 -15.62 -20.80
N ASP A 63 16.01 -16.36 -19.71
CA ASP A 63 15.34 -15.81 -18.53
C ASP A 63 16.14 -14.55 -18.13
N SER A 64 15.51 -13.37 -18.18
CA SER A 64 16.17 -12.14 -17.72
C SER A 64 16.58 -12.33 -16.27
N ALA A 65 17.83 -11.97 -15.92
CA ALA A 65 18.30 -12.09 -14.54
C ALA A 65 17.26 -11.51 -13.58
N PRO A 66 16.92 -12.22 -12.48
CA PRO A 66 15.79 -11.84 -11.64
C PRO A 66 15.95 -10.39 -11.19
N PHE A 67 15.06 -9.53 -11.67
CA PHE A 67 14.99 -8.16 -11.19
C PHE A 67 14.73 -8.23 -9.68
N PRO A 68 15.42 -7.43 -8.85
CA PRO A 68 15.22 -7.45 -7.41
C PRO A 68 13.74 -7.31 -7.09
N GLU A 69 13.25 -8.13 -6.15
CA GLU A 69 11.83 -8.45 -5.89
C GLU A 69 11.02 -7.24 -5.37
N THR A 70 10.93 -6.19 -6.17
CA THR A 70 9.97 -5.11 -5.95
C THR A 70 8.60 -5.67 -6.33
N PRO A 71 7.64 -5.78 -5.39
CA PRO A 71 6.31 -6.27 -5.72
C PRO A 71 5.70 -5.41 -6.82
N MET A 72 5.18 -6.04 -7.88
CA MET A 72 4.65 -5.32 -9.04
C MET A 72 3.40 -4.50 -8.71
N PHE A 73 2.65 -4.94 -7.70
CA PHE A 73 1.39 -4.37 -7.28
C PHE A 73 1.33 -4.31 -5.73
N PRO A 74 2.14 -3.47 -5.06
CA PRO A 74 2.28 -3.48 -3.60
C PRO A 74 0.95 -3.20 -2.86
N GLU A 75 0.12 -2.29 -3.40
CA GLU A 75 -1.20 -1.97 -2.86
C GLU A 75 -2.27 -3.04 -3.19
N PHE A 76 -2.00 -3.96 -4.13
CA PHE A 76 -2.99 -4.86 -4.73
C PHE A 76 -2.49 -6.31 -4.67
N VAL A 77 -2.25 -6.82 -3.46
CA VAL A 77 -1.62 -8.12 -3.20
C VAL A 77 -2.36 -9.33 -3.80
N ASN A 78 -3.62 -9.18 -4.19
CA ASN A 78 -4.39 -10.20 -4.92
C ASN A 78 -4.03 -10.27 -6.41
N LEU A 79 -3.53 -9.18 -7.01
CA LEU A 79 -3.06 -9.14 -8.39
C LEU A 79 -1.57 -9.49 -8.46
N LYS A 80 -1.20 -10.51 -9.24
CA LYS A 80 0.20 -10.95 -9.37
C LYS A 80 0.48 -11.67 -10.68
N TRP A 81 1.75 -11.64 -11.09
CA TRP A 81 2.27 -12.50 -12.16
C TRP A 81 2.66 -13.85 -11.55
N VAL A 82 2.15 -14.96 -12.09
CA VAL A 82 2.38 -16.33 -11.60
C VAL A 82 3.00 -17.17 -12.72
N ARG A 83 4.16 -17.79 -12.47
CA ARG A 83 4.83 -18.67 -13.44
C ARG A 83 3.89 -19.83 -13.84
N PHE A 84 3.71 -20.03 -15.14
CA PHE A 84 2.91 -21.14 -15.66
C PHE A 84 3.65 -22.48 -15.49
N ASN A 85 2.99 -23.44 -14.83
CA ASN A 85 3.55 -24.76 -14.49
C ASN A 85 2.80 -25.93 -15.16
N GLY A 86 2.15 -25.69 -16.30
CA GLY A 86 1.46 -26.72 -17.10
C GLY A 86 -0.07 -26.73 -16.98
N SER A 87 -0.62 -26.04 -15.97
CA SER A 87 -2.06 -25.79 -15.81
C SER A 87 -2.32 -24.29 -15.63
N LEU A 88 -3.46 -23.81 -16.10
CA LEU A 88 -3.91 -22.45 -15.86
C LEU A 88 -4.16 -22.24 -14.35
N PRO A 89 -3.60 -21.19 -13.72
CA PRO A 89 -3.90 -20.87 -12.32
C PRO A 89 -5.33 -20.34 -12.15
N ASP A 90 -5.92 -20.58 -10.99
CA ASP A 90 -7.21 -19.98 -10.63
C ASP A 90 -7.09 -18.45 -10.51
N GLY A 91 -8.17 -17.72 -10.80
CA GLY A 91 -8.17 -16.26 -10.88
C GLY A 91 -7.42 -15.68 -12.10
N ALA A 92 -7.02 -16.49 -13.10
CA ALA A 92 -6.34 -16.00 -14.30
C ALA A 92 -7.18 -14.94 -15.05
N VAL A 93 -6.57 -13.79 -15.34
CA VAL A 93 -7.23 -12.67 -16.03
C VAL A 93 -7.37 -13.00 -17.51
N ALA A 94 -8.59 -12.87 -18.03
CA ALA A 94 -8.93 -13.26 -19.39
C ALA A 94 -9.87 -12.26 -20.08
N ILE A 95 -9.98 -12.39 -21.41
CA ILE A 95 -11.06 -11.81 -22.20
C ILE A 95 -11.73 -12.91 -23.03
N PHE A 96 -13.00 -12.70 -23.37
CA PHE A 96 -13.59 -13.38 -24.52
C PHE A 96 -13.21 -12.60 -25.78
N ASN A 97 -12.43 -13.22 -26.66
CA ASN A 97 -12.03 -12.64 -27.93
C ASN A 97 -13.09 -12.94 -28.99
N GLY A 98 -14.01 -11.99 -29.18
CA GLY A 98 -15.09 -12.12 -30.17
C GLY A 98 -14.63 -12.17 -31.63
N TYR A 99 -13.35 -11.90 -31.95
CA TYR A 99 -12.82 -12.05 -33.30
C TYR A 99 -12.38 -13.48 -33.63
N THR A 100 -12.05 -14.28 -32.61
CA THR A 100 -11.65 -15.70 -32.74
C THR A 100 -12.59 -16.67 -32.03
N GLU A 101 -13.68 -16.16 -31.45
CA GLU A 101 -14.68 -16.91 -30.67
C GLU A 101 -14.08 -17.78 -29.53
N ARG A 102 -12.98 -17.32 -28.91
CA ARG A 102 -12.28 -18.07 -27.84
C ARG A 102 -11.95 -17.21 -26.63
N THR A 103 -11.60 -17.86 -25.52
CA THR A 103 -11.03 -17.19 -24.35
C THR A 103 -9.51 -17.06 -24.52
N ASP A 104 -9.02 -15.82 -24.38
CA ASP A 104 -7.60 -15.47 -24.37
C ASP A 104 -7.23 -14.98 -22.95
N TYR A 105 -6.21 -15.57 -22.35
CA TYR A 105 -5.71 -15.26 -21.01
C TYR A 105 -4.47 -14.37 -21.09
N VAL A 106 -4.36 -13.39 -20.20
CA VAL A 106 -3.21 -12.47 -20.13
C VAL A 106 -1.97 -13.23 -19.66
N CYS A 107 -0.94 -13.28 -20.51
CA CYS A 107 0.37 -13.82 -20.18
C CYS A 107 1.48 -12.82 -20.54
N LYS A 108 2.69 -13.07 -20.03
CA LYS A 108 3.91 -12.37 -20.46
C LYS A 108 5.11 -13.28 -20.60
N VAL A 109 6.04 -12.91 -21.47
CA VAL A 109 7.38 -13.49 -21.57
C VAL A 109 8.39 -12.37 -21.30
N ASN A 110 9.16 -12.48 -20.23
CA ASN A 110 9.91 -11.36 -19.65
C ASN A 110 9.00 -10.13 -19.40
N CYS A 111 9.13 -9.07 -20.22
CA CYS A 111 8.28 -7.86 -20.15
C CYS A 111 7.25 -7.77 -21.28
N GLU A 112 7.22 -8.71 -22.22
CA GLU A 112 6.33 -8.66 -23.39
C GLU A 112 4.98 -9.30 -23.04
N ALA A 113 3.91 -8.51 -22.96
CA ALA A 113 2.55 -9.01 -22.77
C ALA A 113 1.98 -9.61 -24.06
N GLY A 114 1.19 -10.67 -23.90
CA GLY A 114 0.58 -11.42 -24.98
C GLY A 114 -0.60 -12.26 -24.48
N PHE A 115 -0.89 -13.37 -25.16
CA PHE A 115 -1.99 -14.26 -24.80
C PHE A 115 -1.63 -15.74 -24.73
N TYR A 116 -2.30 -16.43 -23.81
CA TYR A 116 -2.38 -17.88 -23.71
C TYR A 116 -3.82 -18.30 -24.01
N THR A 117 -4.01 -19.44 -24.66
CA THR A 117 -5.35 -20.02 -24.87
C THR A 117 -5.28 -21.54 -24.76
N SER A 118 -6.22 -22.15 -24.05
CA SER A 118 -6.14 -23.57 -23.65
C SER A 118 -6.14 -24.57 -24.82
N GLY A 119 -6.60 -24.16 -26.00
CA GLY A 119 -6.52 -24.94 -27.24
C GLY A 119 -5.25 -24.72 -28.08
N GLY A 120 -4.44 -23.71 -27.74
CA GLY A 120 -3.25 -23.29 -28.51
C GLY A 120 -1.95 -24.00 -28.11
N GLY A 121 -2.02 -24.96 -27.19
CA GLY A 121 -0.87 -25.57 -26.53
C GLY A 121 -0.34 -24.75 -25.34
N ASN A 122 0.56 -25.34 -24.56
CA ASN A 122 1.12 -24.77 -23.33
C ASN A 122 2.18 -23.68 -23.62
N VAL A 123 1.80 -22.64 -24.35
CA VAL A 123 2.67 -21.52 -24.77
C VAL A 123 1.97 -20.17 -24.69
N CYS A 124 2.71 -19.14 -24.27
CA CYS A 124 2.32 -17.76 -24.41
C CYS A 124 2.75 -17.25 -25.79
N ARG A 125 1.81 -16.66 -26.55
CA ARG A 125 2.04 -15.95 -27.82
C ARG A 125 2.22 -14.47 -27.51
N TYR A 126 3.36 -13.89 -27.89
CA TYR A 126 3.71 -12.51 -27.56
C TYR A 126 4.36 -11.79 -28.74
N PRO A 127 4.14 -10.47 -28.89
CA PRO A 127 4.65 -9.69 -30.00
C PRO A 127 6.03 -9.12 -29.64
N TYR A 128 6.98 -9.11 -30.59
CA TYR A 128 8.29 -8.48 -30.40
C TYR A 128 8.98 -8.22 -31.75
N ALA A 129 9.54 -7.03 -31.97
CA ALA A 129 10.36 -6.70 -33.13
C ALA A 129 9.77 -7.18 -34.48
N ASP A 130 8.57 -6.70 -34.81
CA ASP A 130 7.79 -6.98 -36.02
C ASP A 130 7.32 -8.46 -36.17
N LYS A 131 7.45 -9.31 -35.14
CA LYS A 131 7.07 -10.73 -35.19
C LYS A 131 6.30 -11.26 -33.97
N GLU A 132 5.46 -12.26 -34.21
CA GLU A 132 4.89 -13.11 -33.15
C GLU A 132 5.92 -14.18 -32.74
N TYR A 133 6.13 -14.32 -31.44
CA TYR A 133 6.91 -15.40 -30.85
C TYR A 133 6.08 -16.25 -29.88
N THR A 134 6.53 -17.48 -29.67
CA THR A 134 6.01 -18.39 -28.64
C THR A 134 7.09 -18.79 -27.64
N SER A 135 6.67 -18.94 -26.38
CA SER A 135 7.47 -19.52 -25.29
C SER A 135 6.61 -20.41 -24.40
N SER A 136 7.15 -21.55 -23.96
CA SER A 136 6.55 -22.40 -22.91
C SER A 136 6.99 -21.97 -21.50
N LYS A 137 7.89 -20.99 -21.38
CA LYS A 137 8.26 -20.31 -20.13
C LYS A 137 7.63 -18.93 -20.12
N PHE A 138 6.57 -18.76 -19.34
CA PHE A 138 5.81 -17.51 -19.26
C PHE A 138 5.11 -17.39 -17.91
N ASP A 139 4.73 -16.16 -17.57
CA ASP A 139 3.89 -15.89 -16.40
C ASP A 139 2.46 -15.54 -16.86
N VAL A 140 1.46 -15.90 -16.06
CA VAL A 140 0.05 -15.55 -16.25
C VAL A 140 -0.32 -14.46 -15.25
N LEU A 141 -1.13 -13.48 -15.66
CA LEU A 141 -1.69 -12.50 -14.74
C LEU A 141 -2.84 -13.13 -13.97
N VAL A 142 -2.75 -13.12 -12.64
CA VAL A 142 -3.73 -13.71 -11.73
C VAL A 142 -4.29 -12.63 -10.82
N ASN A 143 -5.62 -12.54 -10.75
CA ASN A 143 -6.36 -11.79 -9.75
C ASN A 143 -7.00 -12.81 -8.78
N VAL A 144 -6.33 -13.08 -7.67
CA VAL A 144 -6.75 -14.08 -6.66
C VAL A 144 -8.13 -13.74 -6.13
N ASP A 145 -9.01 -14.75 -6.06
CA ASP A 145 -10.43 -14.64 -5.71
C ASP A 145 -11.22 -13.64 -6.59
N HIS A 146 -10.68 -13.26 -7.76
CA HIS A 146 -11.14 -12.15 -8.60
C HIS A 146 -11.28 -10.81 -7.84
N PHE A 147 -10.52 -10.64 -6.75
CA PHE A 147 -10.77 -9.60 -5.76
C PHE A 147 -10.62 -8.16 -6.27
N GLU A 148 -9.56 -7.86 -7.03
CA GLU A 148 -9.30 -6.51 -7.50
C GLU A 148 -10.26 -6.13 -8.65
N PHE A 149 -10.79 -4.90 -8.61
CA PHE A 149 -11.68 -4.38 -9.65
C PHE A 149 -10.90 -4.01 -10.91
N LEU A 150 -10.69 -4.97 -11.82
CA LEU A 150 -10.00 -4.73 -13.09
C LEU A 150 -10.97 -4.14 -14.13
N VAL A 151 -10.50 -3.13 -14.87
CA VAL A 151 -11.27 -2.47 -15.94
C VAL A 151 -10.42 -2.29 -17.20
N TRP A 152 -11.08 -2.40 -18.35
CA TRP A 152 -10.50 -2.07 -19.65
C TRP A 152 -10.91 -0.66 -20.04
N THR A 153 -9.95 0.22 -20.25
CA THR A 153 -10.19 1.65 -20.52
C THR A 153 -9.65 2.02 -21.90
N ASP A 154 -10.48 2.64 -22.74
CA ASP A 154 -10.09 3.11 -24.07
C ASP A 154 -9.04 4.22 -23.98
N ASP A 155 -7.97 4.07 -24.77
CA ASP A 155 -6.88 5.04 -24.87
C ASP A 155 -6.18 4.95 -26.24
N SER A 156 -5.22 5.83 -26.51
CA SER A 156 -4.57 5.93 -27.82
C SER A 156 -3.20 6.60 -27.80
N TYR A 157 -2.45 6.46 -28.90
CA TYR A 157 -1.19 7.19 -29.17
C TYR A 157 -0.13 7.12 -28.05
N GLY A 158 -0.06 6.01 -27.31
CA GLY A 158 0.91 5.81 -26.22
C GLY A 158 0.46 6.31 -24.85
N SER A 159 -0.70 6.97 -24.76
CA SER A 159 -1.32 7.26 -23.48
C SER A 159 -1.79 5.96 -22.82
N VAL A 160 -1.76 5.97 -21.49
CA VAL A 160 -2.24 4.90 -20.62
C VAL A 160 -2.92 5.50 -19.38
N PRO A 161 -4.02 4.90 -18.89
CA PRO A 161 -4.64 5.30 -17.62
C PRO A 161 -3.68 5.21 -16.43
N GLN A 162 -3.97 5.96 -15.37
CA GLN A 162 -3.35 5.71 -14.07
C GLN A 162 -3.65 4.29 -13.59
N TYR A 163 -2.73 3.68 -12.84
CA TYR A 163 -2.86 2.31 -12.31
C TYR A 163 -3.05 1.22 -13.39
N SER A 164 -2.59 1.49 -14.62
CA SER A 164 -2.47 0.50 -15.68
C SER A 164 -1.52 -0.65 -15.30
N VAL A 165 -1.90 -1.86 -15.69
CA VAL A 165 -1.18 -3.10 -15.36
C VAL A 165 0.12 -3.19 -16.15
N ARG A 166 1.23 -2.87 -15.48
CA ARG A 166 2.60 -2.98 -16.01
C ARG A 166 3.07 -4.43 -16.06
N THR A 167 3.90 -4.75 -17.05
CA THR A 167 4.56 -6.07 -17.15
C THR A 167 5.86 -6.15 -16.34
N CYS A 168 6.56 -5.04 -16.19
CA CYS A 168 7.87 -4.91 -15.53
C CYS A 168 8.03 -3.55 -14.79
N PRO A 169 8.89 -3.44 -13.76
CA PRO A 169 8.89 -2.27 -12.88
C PRO A 169 9.51 -1.01 -13.50
N LYS A 170 10.40 -1.18 -14.49
CA LYS A 170 11.22 -0.10 -15.07
C LYS A 170 11.01 0.08 -16.57
N VAL A 171 9.94 -0.48 -17.12
CA VAL A 171 9.62 -0.42 -18.55
C VAL A 171 8.16 -0.01 -18.69
N ASP A 172 7.88 0.96 -19.55
CA ASP A 172 6.53 1.44 -19.83
C ASP A 172 5.84 0.54 -20.88
N ILE A 173 5.76 -0.76 -20.53
CA ILE A 173 5.01 -1.79 -21.26
C ILE A 173 3.83 -2.23 -20.38
N PHE A 174 2.64 -2.17 -20.95
CA PHE A 174 1.37 -2.40 -20.26
C PHE A 174 0.55 -3.48 -20.95
N VAL A 175 -0.30 -4.17 -20.19
CA VAL A 175 -1.28 -5.11 -20.74
C VAL A 175 -2.36 -4.35 -21.51
N GLY A 176 -2.52 -4.66 -22.79
CA GLY A 176 -3.49 -4.02 -23.67
C GLY A 176 -4.37 -5.02 -24.42
N LYS A 177 -5.44 -4.51 -25.03
CA LYS A 177 -6.24 -5.23 -26.02
C LYS A 177 -6.79 -4.28 -27.08
N ASN A 178 -7.19 -4.86 -28.20
CA ASN A 178 -8.11 -4.19 -29.13
C ASN A 178 -9.24 -5.17 -29.52
N LYS A 179 -9.96 -4.87 -30.60
CA LYS A 179 -11.04 -5.75 -31.13
C LYS A 179 -10.57 -7.13 -31.62
N TYR A 180 -9.27 -7.35 -31.83
CA TYR A 180 -8.72 -8.59 -32.40
C TYR A 180 -8.09 -9.51 -31.34
N GLY A 181 -7.70 -8.99 -30.17
CA GLY A 181 -7.10 -9.79 -29.10
C GLY A 181 -6.30 -8.99 -28.06
N LEU A 182 -5.61 -9.73 -27.20
CA LEU A 182 -4.68 -9.22 -26.19
C LEU A 182 -3.27 -8.99 -26.76
N GLY A 183 -2.51 -8.11 -26.11
CA GLY A 183 -1.12 -7.83 -26.45
C GLY A 183 -0.51 -6.83 -25.48
N LYS A 184 0.40 -5.99 -25.98
CA LYS A 184 1.12 -4.98 -25.17
C LYS A 184 0.88 -3.57 -25.70
N VAL A 185 0.84 -2.59 -24.80
CA VAL A 185 0.98 -1.16 -25.15
C VAL A 185 2.40 -0.73 -24.80
N VAL A 186 3.10 -0.09 -25.73
CA VAL A 186 4.45 0.47 -25.51
C VAL A 186 4.35 1.98 -25.71
N THR A 187 4.46 2.74 -24.62
CA THR A 187 4.22 4.20 -24.65
C THR A 187 5.20 4.92 -25.56
N GLN A 188 6.48 4.52 -25.53
CA GLN A 188 7.55 5.06 -26.38
C GLN A 188 7.24 4.92 -27.88
N HIS A 189 6.55 3.86 -28.29
CA HIS A 189 6.17 3.62 -29.69
C HIS A 189 4.78 4.20 -30.02
N GLU A 190 4.13 4.85 -29.06
CA GLU A 190 2.80 5.43 -29.19
C GLU A 190 1.74 4.41 -29.66
N ALA A 191 1.85 3.11 -29.33
CA ALA A 191 1.07 2.05 -29.97
C ALA A 191 0.78 0.82 -29.11
N PHE A 192 -0.33 0.14 -29.43
CA PHE A 192 -0.63 -1.24 -29.06
C PHE A 192 -0.08 -2.21 -30.10
N PHE A 193 0.44 -3.33 -29.66
CA PHE A 193 1.04 -4.39 -30.46
C PHE A 193 0.34 -5.72 -30.22
N LEU A 194 -0.11 -6.35 -31.30
CA LEU A 194 -0.88 -7.59 -31.34
C LEU A 194 -0.03 -8.73 -31.96
N PRO A 195 0.24 -9.82 -31.22
CA PRO A 195 0.82 -11.02 -31.81
C PRO A 195 -0.22 -11.76 -32.65
N TRP A 196 0.08 -12.08 -33.91
CA TRP A 196 -0.86 -12.81 -34.76
C TRP A 196 -0.20 -13.54 -35.94
N GLU A 197 -0.39 -14.86 -35.99
CA GLU A 197 0.00 -15.78 -37.07
C GLU A 197 1.40 -15.52 -37.70
N GLY A 198 2.38 -15.22 -36.83
CA GLY A 198 3.77 -14.95 -37.18
C GLY A 198 4.21 -13.48 -37.14
N ASP A 199 3.29 -12.51 -37.11
CA ASP A 199 3.59 -11.07 -37.19
C ASP A 199 3.20 -10.28 -35.92
N GLU A 200 3.85 -9.12 -35.70
CA GLU A 200 3.47 -8.12 -34.68
C GLU A 200 2.75 -6.95 -35.38
N TYR A 201 1.42 -6.97 -35.37
CA TYR A 201 0.59 -5.87 -35.88
C TYR A 201 0.54 -4.72 -34.88
N TRP A 202 0.41 -3.48 -35.33
CA TRP A 202 0.31 -2.32 -34.43
C TRP A 202 -0.84 -1.37 -34.74
N TYR A 203 -1.36 -0.77 -33.67
CA TYR A 203 -2.58 0.05 -33.67
C TYR A 203 -2.42 1.27 -32.76
N LYS A 204 -2.98 2.41 -33.16
CA LYS A 204 -2.99 3.66 -32.38
C LYS A 204 -4.16 3.78 -31.44
N HIS A 205 -5.22 2.98 -31.61
CA HIS A 205 -6.38 2.93 -30.72
C HIS A 205 -6.52 1.55 -30.07
N TYR A 206 -6.70 1.52 -28.76
CA TYR A 206 -6.68 0.30 -27.95
C TYR A 206 -7.38 0.52 -26.60
N GLN A 207 -7.51 -0.56 -25.82
CA GLN A 207 -7.90 -0.51 -24.42
C GLN A 207 -6.75 -1.01 -23.55
N VAL A 208 -6.50 -0.34 -22.43
CA VAL A 208 -5.47 -0.71 -21.44
C VAL A 208 -6.14 -1.36 -20.25
N LEU A 209 -5.55 -2.43 -19.71
CA LEU A 209 -5.99 -3.02 -18.46
C LEU A 209 -5.52 -2.14 -17.29
N SER A 210 -6.44 -1.65 -16.47
CA SER A 210 -6.14 -0.86 -15.28
C SER A 210 -6.91 -1.37 -14.06
N ILE A 211 -6.46 -0.98 -12.88
CA ILE A 211 -7.13 -1.29 -11.62
C ILE A 211 -8.03 -0.11 -11.25
N ASN A 212 -9.34 -0.33 -11.16
CA ASN A 212 -10.28 0.71 -10.77
C ASN A 212 -9.99 1.15 -9.32
N ARG A 213 -9.77 2.46 -9.16
CA ARG A 213 -9.51 3.12 -7.87
C ARG A 213 -10.67 3.94 -7.32
N ASP A 214 -11.86 3.82 -7.91
CA ASP A 214 -13.10 4.38 -7.37
C ASP A 214 -13.27 4.06 -5.88
N SER A 215 -14.05 4.92 -5.20
CA SER A 215 -14.43 4.69 -3.81
C SER A 215 -15.11 3.33 -3.66
N TYR A 216 -14.78 2.65 -2.57
CA TYR A 216 -15.42 1.42 -2.16
C TYR A 216 -15.86 1.53 -0.69
N THR A 217 -16.76 0.65 -0.30
CA THR A 217 -16.99 0.32 1.11
C THR A 217 -16.33 -1.01 1.42
N GLN A 218 -15.86 -1.19 2.65
CA GLN A 218 -15.10 -2.35 3.08
C GLN A 218 -15.73 -2.99 4.31
N HIS A 219 -15.85 -4.31 4.29
CA HIS A 219 -16.33 -5.09 5.42
C HIS A 219 -15.42 -6.29 5.67
N ILE A 220 -15.01 -6.47 6.93
CA ILE A 220 -14.26 -7.62 7.41
C ILE A 220 -15.22 -8.51 8.21
N SER A 221 -15.22 -9.82 7.95
CA SER A 221 -16.13 -10.78 8.58
C SER A 221 -15.43 -12.12 8.81
N HIS A 222 -16.07 -13.05 9.52
CA HIS A 222 -15.54 -14.39 9.77
C HIS A 222 -14.13 -14.34 10.40
N VAL A 223 -13.96 -13.47 11.39
CA VAL A 223 -12.67 -13.23 12.05
C VAL A 223 -12.40 -14.33 13.07
N GLU A 224 -11.32 -15.07 12.87
CA GLU A 224 -10.84 -16.16 13.72
C GLU A 224 -9.45 -15.81 14.23
N TYR A 225 -9.29 -15.68 15.56
CA TYR A 225 -8.04 -15.31 16.21
C TYR A 225 -7.28 -16.56 16.66
N ALA A 226 -6.00 -16.65 16.32
CA ALA A 226 -5.11 -17.74 16.70
C ALA A 226 -4.46 -17.46 18.07
N ILE A 227 -5.29 -17.56 19.13
CA ILE A 227 -4.90 -17.24 20.51
C ILE A 227 -3.75 -18.11 21.02
N ASP A 228 -3.64 -19.37 20.58
CA ASP A 228 -2.51 -20.25 20.91
C ASP A 228 -1.16 -19.76 20.38
N SER A 229 -1.16 -18.75 19.49
CA SER A 229 0.00 -18.09 18.90
C SER A 229 0.07 -16.59 19.20
N MET A 230 -0.65 -16.10 20.22
CA MET A 230 -0.58 -14.68 20.62
C MET A 230 0.68 -14.34 21.40
N GLU A 231 1.18 -13.12 21.25
CA GLU A 231 2.21 -12.56 22.12
C GLU A 231 1.57 -11.50 23.03
N LEU A 232 1.64 -11.72 24.36
CA LEU A 232 1.10 -10.79 25.37
C LEU A 232 2.26 -10.17 26.16
N PHE A 233 2.37 -8.85 26.10
CA PHE A 233 3.44 -8.08 26.71
C PHE A 233 2.94 -7.27 27.90
N HIS A 234 3.62 -7.41 29.03
CA HIS A 234 3.32 -6.68 30.26
C HIS A 234 4.42 -5.67 30.56
N HIS A 235 4.10 -4.40 30.40
CA HIS A 235 5.03 -3.30 30.68
C HIS A 235 5.16 -3.06 32.20
N PRO A 236 6.16 -2.30 32.67
CA PRO A 236 6.23 -1.89 34.08
C PRO A 236 5.01 -1.04 34.51
N PRO A 237 4.66 -1.01 35.81
CA PRO A 237 3.62 -0.11 36.32
C PRO A 237 3.99 1.38 36.16
N GLU A 238 3.06 2.18 35.66
CA GLU A 238 3.22 3.62 35.41
C GLU A 238 2.34 4.46 36.35
N ALA A 239 2.76 5.70 36.64
CA ALA A 239 1.94 6.68 37.35
C ALA A 239 0.85 7.24 36.40
N LEU A 240 -0.42 6.89 36.62
CA LEU A 240 -1.54 7.46 35.86
C LEU A 240 -1.96 8.83 36.40
N GLN A 241 -1.93 9.01 37.73
CA GLN A 241 -2.22 10.26 38.41
C GLN A 241 -1.57 10.29 39.80
N LEU A 242 -1.30 11.48 40.32
CA LEU A 242 -0.76 11.72 41.66
C LEU A 242 -1.58 12.83 42.35
N ALA A 243 -1.93 12.64 43.61
CA ALA A 243 -2.40 13.70 44.51
C ALA A 243 -1.54 13.76 45.76
N LYS A 244 -1.44 14.95 46.35
CA LYS A 244 -0.75 15.20 47.62
C LYS A 244 -1.74 15.77 48.62
N VAL A 245 -1.79 15.20 49.82
CA VAL A 245 -2.70 15.59 50.89
C VAL A 245 -1.89 16.02 52.08
N THR A 246 -2.07 17.26 52.51
CA THR A 246 -1.33 17.86 53.62
C THR A 246 -2.28 18.15 54.78
N ASN A 247 -1.82 17.85 55.99
CA ASN A 247 -2.45 18.25 57.23
C ASN A 247 -1.52 19.22 57.97
N LEU A 248 -2.02 20.42 58.26
CA LEU A 248 -1.34 21.45 59.04
C LEU A 248 -2.00 21.64 60.43
N GLU A 249 -3.01 20.81 60.76
CA GLU A 249 -3.64 20.80 62.07
C GLU A 249 -2.81 19.99 63.08
N CYS A 250 -3.07 20.23 64.37
CA CYS A 250 -2.43 19.51 65.46
C CYS A 250 -3.12 18.19 65.87
N SER A 251 -4.16 17.78 65.14
CA SER A 251 -4.80 16.47 65.28
C SER A 251 -4.72 15.68 63.96
N SER A 252 -4.82 14.36 64.03
CA SER A 252 -4.84 13.52 62.82
C SER A 252 -6.15 13.70 62.07
N VAL A 253 -6.10 14.04 60.78
CA VAL A 253 -7.29 14.32 59.96
C VAL A 253 -7.52 13.22 58.95
N GLN A 254 -8.72 12.62 58.97
CA GLN A 254 -9.14 11.68 57.93
C GLN A 254 -9.49 12.45 56.65
N LYS A 255 -8.93 12.00 55.52
CA LYS A 255 -9.17 12.57 54.19
C LYS A 255 -9.48 11.44 53.21
N THR A 256 -10.50 11.63 52.39
CA THR A 256 -10.79 10.76 51.25
C THR A 256 -10.13 11.35 50.01
N VAL A 257 -9.34 10.55 49.31
CA VAL A 257 -8.69 10.91 48.04
C VAL A 257 -9.32 10.09 46.94
N ARG A 258 -9.93 10.77 45.97
CA ARG A 258 -10.44 10.17 44.74
C ARG A 258 -9.57 10.62 43.57
N LEU A 259 -9.01 9.66 42.86
CA LEU A 259 -8.21 9.86 41.66
C LEU A 259 -9.00 9.33 40.46
N GLU A 260 -9.00 10.08 39.36
CA GLU A 260 -9.75 9.76 38.14
C GLU A 260 -8.91 10.11 36.90
N LYS A 261 -8.72 9.12 36.03
CA LYS A 261 -7.96 9.25 34.79
C LYS A 261 -8.67 8.53 33.66
N SER A 262 -8.99 9.27 32.60
CA SER A 262 -9.37 8.67 31.32
C SER A 262 -8.12 8.43 30.46
N THR A 263 -8.10 7.28 29.79
CA THR A 263 -7.04 6.82 28.89
C THR A 263 -7.68 6.44 27.55
N THR A 264 -7.22 7.05 26.47
CA THR A 264 -7.59 6.62 25.11
C THR A 264 -6.61 5.55 24.65
N LEU A 265 -7.16 4.42 24.20
CA LEU A 265 -6.48 3.23 23.75
C LEU A 265 -6.78 3.04 22.26
N GLU A 266 -5.79 2.61 21.50
CA GLU A 266 -5.98 2.21 20.10
C GLU A 266 -5.98 0.69 19.98
N LYS A 267 -6.79 0.20 19.05
CA LYS A 267 -6.93 -1.20 18.65
C LYS A 267 -6.82 -1.25 17.13
N HIS A 268 -5.80 -1.91 16.60
CA HIS A 268 -5.54 -2.00 15.16
C HIS A 268 -5.74 -3.42 14.65
N TRP A 269 -6.25 -3.57 13.43
CA TRP A 269 -6.34 -4.85 12.72
C TRP A 269 -5.56 -4.76 11.41
N GLY A 270 -4.29 -5.14 11.44
CA GLY A 270 -3.38 -5.11 10.31
C GLY A 270 -3.69 -6.22 9.30
N ILE A 271 -4.52 -5.95 8.30
CA ILE A 271 -4.96 -6.90 7.25
C ILE A 271 -3.94 -7.15 6.11
N GLY A 272 -2.65 -6.87 6.36
CA GLY A 272 -1.56 -7.04 5.39
C GLY A 272 -1.64 -6.13 4.14
N ARG A 273 -2.48 -5.10 4.17
CA ARG A 273 -2.70 -4.14 3.07
C ARG A 273 -3.30 -2.83 3.59
N GLU A 274 -3.06 -1.73 2.90
CA GLU A 274 -3.66 -0.45 3.26
C GLU A 274 -5.16 -0.39 2.91
N THR A 275 -5.91 0.36 3.72
CA THR A 275 -7.30 0.76 3.44
C THR A 275 -7.29 2.21 2.99
N ARG A 276 -7.92 2.51 1.85
CA ARG A 276 -7.84 3.86 1.25
C ARG A 276 -8.55 4.89 2.13
N ASN A 277 -7.98 6.10 2.23
CA ASN A 277 -8.65 7.22 2.90
C ASN A 277 -10.04 7.51 2.28
N GLY A 278 -11.01 7.88 3.10
CA GLY A 278 -12.42 8.07 2.70
C GLY A 278 -13.23 6.78 2.52
N THR A 279 -12.63 5.59 2.67
CA THR A 279 -13.35 4.30 2.66
C THR A 279 -14.16 4.12 3.94
N ILE A 280 -15.44 3.81 3.83
CA ILE A 280 -16.22 3.32 4.98
C ILE A 280 -15.76 1.88 5.26
N SER A 281 -15.06 1.69 6.38
CA SER A 281 -14.47 0.41 6.77
C SER A 281 -15.14 -0.10 8.06
N THR A 282 -15.62 -1.34 8.03
CA THR A 282 -16.33 -1.97 9.17
C THR A 282 -15.84 -3.41 9.36
N MET A 283 -16.05 -3.96 10.56
CA MET A 283 -15.75 -5.36 10.86
C MET A 283 -16.83 -5.97 11.73
N LYS A 284 -17.30 -7.18 11.39
CA LYS A 284 -18.13 -8.02 12.26
C LYS A 284 -17.27 -9.10 12.91
N ALA A 285 -16.99 -8.94 14.20
CA ALA A 285 -16.09 -9.82 14.94
C ALA A 285 -16.38 -9.78 16.46
N LYS A 286 -15.74 -10.69 17.19
CA LYS A 286 -15.46 -10.47 18.61
C LYS A 286 -14.25 -9.55 18.73
N VAL A 287 -14.27 -8.61 19.67
CA VAL A 287 -13.14 -7.72 19.95
C VAL A 287 -12.35 -8.27 21.13
N PRO A 288 -11.01 -8.38 21.05
CA PRO A 288 -10.16 -8.79 22.17
C PRO A 288 -10.24 -7.85 23.37
N ILE A 289 -10.15 -8.42 24.57
CA ILE A 289 -10.10 -7.74 25.87
C ILE A 289 -8.87 -8.29 26.60
N LEU A 290 -7.85 -7.44 26.80
CA LEU A 290 -6.57 -7.89 27.36
C LEU A 290 -6.62 -7.91 28.89
N GLY A 291 -6.52 -9.11 29.48
CA GLY A 291 -6.46 -9.34 30.92
C GLY A 291 -5.03 -9.66 31.42
N PRO A 292 -4.77 -9.63 32.75
CA PRO A 292 -3.41 -9.76 33.32
C PRO A 292 -2.66 -11.07 33.05
N GLY A 293 -3.27 -12.05 32.39
CA GLY A 293 -2.61 -13.27 31.91
C GLY A 293 -3.44 -14.05 30.89
N ASN A 294 -4.44 -13.42 30.28
CA ASN A 294 -5.37 -14.02 29.32
C ASN A 294 -5.91 -12.96 28.36
N VAL A 295 -6.49 -13.41 27.25
CA VAL A 295 -7.29 -12.55 26.37
C VAL A 295 -8.72 -13.08 26.35
N ASP A 296 -9.64 -12.26 26.83
CA ASP A 296 -11.08 -12.49 26.74
C ASP A 296 -11.65 -11.79 25.49
N PHE A 297 -12.94 -12.00 25.24
CA PHE A 297 -13.61 -11.50 24.03
C PHE A 297 -14.96 -10.87 24.33
N THR A 298 -15.29 -9.81 23.59
CA THR A 298 -16.68 -9.31 23.55
C THR A 298 -17.61 -10.36 22.93
N LYS A 299 -18.93 -10.15 23.08
CA LYS A 299 -19.89 -10.74 22.13
C LYS A 299 -19.56 -10.28 20.71
N GLU A 300 -19.93 -11.08 19.72
CA GLU A 300 -19.79 -10.68 18.31
C GLU A 300 -20.61 -9.42 18.05
N GLN A 301 -19.97 -8.40 17.48
CA GLN A 301 -20.55 -7.10 17.19
C GLN A 301 -19.96 -6.53 15.90
N THR A 302 -20.67 -5.58 15.30
CA THR A 302 -20.12 -4.77 14.19
C THR A 302 -19.43 -3.55 14.77
N VAL A 303 -18.13 -3.40 14.49
CA VAL A 303 -17.36 -2.18 14.76
C VAL A 303 -17.19 -1.38 13.46
N SER A 304 -17.17 -0.06 13.59
CA SER A 304 -16.79 0.88 12.53
C SER A 304 -15.42 1.45 12.87
N PHE A 305 -14.51 1.47 11.93
CA PHE A 305 -13.16 1.99 12.14
C PHE A 305 -13.13 3.52 12.03
N SER A 306 -12.31 4.17 12.86
CA SER A 306 -12.10 5.62 12.81
C SER A 306 -11.14 6.02 11.70
N GLU A 307 -10.13 5.18 11.44
CA GLU A 307 -9.15 5.36 10.37
C GLU A 307 -8.68 3.98 9.89
N GLY A 308 -8.76 3.71 8.59
CA GLY A 308 -8.34 2.44 7.98
C GLY A 308 -8.98 1.19 8.59
N THR A 309 -8.24 0.52 9.49
CA THR A 309 -8.67 -0.63 10.30
C THR A 309 -8.31 -0.46 11.80
N SER A 310 -8.16 0.79 12.25
CA SER A 310 -7.99 1.18 13.66
C SER A 310 -9.31 1.63 14.29
N MET A 311 -9.46 1.37 15.58
CA MET A 311 -10.53 1.84 16.45
C MET A 311 -9.96 2.40 17.74
N SER A 312 -10.36 3.61 18.12
CA SER A 312 -9.99 4.22 19.40
C SER A 312 -11.11 4.10 20.43
N GLU A 313 -10.76 3.71 21.65
CA GLU A 313 -11.67 3.53 22.78
C GLU A 313 -11.13 4.31 24.00
N THR A 314 -11.98 5.07 24.69
CA THR A 314 -11.59 5.79 25.90
C THR A 314 -12.17 5.10 27.13
N ILE A 315 -11.28 4.60 27.99
CA ILE A 315 -11.61 3.95 29.27
C ILE A 315 -11.35 4.94 30.40
N SER A 316 -12.23 5.01 31.39
CA SER A 316 -12.04 5.80 32.61
C SER A 316 -11.72 4.90 33.80
N HIS A 317 -10.64 5.23 34.50
CA HIS A 317 -10.21 4.59 35.73
C HIS A 317 -10.48 5.52 36.92
N THR A 318 -11.05 4.98 37.99
CA THR A 318 -11.30 5.70 39.25
C THR A 318 -10.80 4.85 40.41
N VAL A 319 -10.05 5.44 41.35
CA VAL A 319 -9.74 4.82 42.64
C VAL A 319 -10.04 5.79 43.78
N GLU A 320 -10.47 5.26 44.92
CA GLU A 320 -10.77 6.03 46.12
C GLU A 320 -10.07 5.40 47.33
N VAL A 321 -9.34 6.21 48.10
CA VAL A 321 -8.62 5.77 49.31
C VAL A 321 -8.90 6.74 50.45
N GLN A 322 -9.23 6.20 51.62
CA GLN A 322 -9.30 6.96 52.86
C GLN A 322 -7.95 6.88 53.57
N ILE A 323 -7.34 8.04 53.86
CA ILE A 323 -6.08 8.15 54.57
C ILE A 323 -6.26 8.98 55.85
N LEU A 324 -5.62 8.55 56.93
CA LEU A 324 -5.49 9.34 58.16
C LEU A 324 -4.15 10.07 58.10
N VAL A 325 -4.17 11.38 57.91
CA VAL A 325 -2.94 12.20 57.77
C VAL A 325 -2.55 12.73 59.15
N PRO A 326 -1.36 12.37 59.68
CA PRO A 326 -0.92 12.84 61.01
C PRO A 326 -0.74 14.37 61.05
N PRO A 327 -0.65 14.98 62.26
CA PRO A 327 -0.33 16.39 62.43
C PRO A 327 0.94 16.81 61.70
N ASN A 328 0.94 17.96 61.02
CA ASN A 328 2.08 18.49 60.27
C ASN A 328 2.73 17.51 59.26
N HIS A 329 1.95 16.57 58.71
CA HIS A 329 2.42 15.62 57.69
C HIS A 329 1.74 15.84 56.34
N SER A 330 2.41 15.40 55.29
CA SER A 330 1.89 15.34 53.93
C SER A 330 2.11 13.96 53.33
N CYS A 331 1.04 13.34 52.85
CA CYS A 331 1.06 12.02 52.20
C CYS A 331 0.82 12.21 50.70
N ALA A 332 1.48 11.41 49.86
CA ALA A 332 1.17 11.31 48.45
C ALA A 332 0.34 10.04 48.18
N VAL A 333 -0.62 10.14 47.25
CA VAL A 333 -1.43 9.02 46.78
C VAL A 333 -1.31 8.97 45.26
N ARG A 334 -0.82 7.84 44.74
CA ARG A 334 -0.61 7.59 43.32
C ARG A 334 -1.61 6.57 42.80
N MET A 335 -2.28 6.88 41.70
CA MET A 335 -2.94 5.87 40.87
C MET A 335 -1.86 5.27 39.99
N GLU A 336 -1.60 3.98 40.19
CA GLU A 336 -0.73 3.18 39.35
C GLU A 336 -1.57 2.33 38.40
N GLY A 337 -1.08 2.12 37.19
CA GLY A 337 -1.69 1.20 36.24
C GLY A 337 -0.62 0.58 35.35
N ARG A 338 -0.92 -0.59 34.81
CA ARG A 338 0.02 -1.34 33.99
C ARG A 338 -0.43 -1.34 32.54
N ARG A 339 0.41 -0.82 31.65
CA ARG A 339 0.19 -0.95 30.20
C ARG A 339 0.41 -2.41 29.80
N MET A 340 -0.48 -2.92 28.96
CA MET A 340 -0.42 -4.24 28.38
C MET A 340 -0.64 -4.11 26.88
N THR A 341 0.17 -4.81 26.09
CA THR A 341 0.01 -4.85 24.63
C THR A 341 -0.07 -6.30 24.17
N ALA A 342 -0.86 -6.57 23.14
CA ALA A 342 -1.01 -7.93 22.61
C ALA A 342 -1.05 -7.94 21.09
N ASP A 343 -0.28 -8.86 20.52
CA ASP A 343 -0.15 -9.08 19.09
C ASP A 343 -0.79 -10.45 18.81
N ILE A 344 -1.96 -10.45 18.17
CA ILE A 344 -2.80 -11.65 18.02
C ILE A 344 -3.01 -11.93 16.52
N PRO A 345 -2.38 -12.98 15.97
CA PRO A 345 -2.61 -13.39 14.58
C PRO A 345 -4.08 -13.76 14.35
N PHE A 346 -4.63 -13.42 13.19
CA PHE A 346 -6.00 -13.76 12.81
C PHE A 346 -6.15 -14.07 11.32
N THR A 347 -7.21 -14.81 10.98
CA THR A 347 -7.73 -14.96 9.62
C THR A 347 -9.12 -14.34 9.51
N ALA A 348 -9.45 -13.78 8.34
CA ALA A 348 -10.76 -13.19 8.10
C ALA A 348 -11.15 -13.25 6.62
N ARG A 349 -12.43 -13.01 6.33
CA ARG A 349 -12.94 -12.72 4.98
C ARG A 349 -13.11 -11.21 4.81
N LEU A 350 -12.35 -10.65 3.88
CA LEU A 350 -12.44 -9.26 3.45
C LEU A 350 -13.37 -9.16 2.24
N SER A 351 -14.34 -8.26 2.29
CA SER A 351 -15.16 -7.88 1.13
C SER A 351 -15.07 -6.39 0.85
N ARG A 352 -15.06 -6.04 -0.44
CA ARG A 352 -15.13 -4.65 -0.93
C ARG A 352 -16.30 -4.52 -1.89
N THR A 353 -17.05 -3.43 -1.77
CA THR A 353 -18.18 -3.11 -2.66
C THR A 353 -17.91 -1.77 -3.33
N ASN A 354 -17.89 -1.74 -4.66
CA ASN A 354 -17.67 -0.52 -5.44
C ASN A 354 -18.94 0.37 -5.49
N ASN A 355 -18.83 1.56 -6.08
CA ASN A 355 -19.96 2.49 -6.26
C ASN A 355 -21.14 1.93 -7.09
N ASN A 356 -20.89 0.93 -7.93
CA ASN A 356 -21.93 0.29 -8.76
C ASN A 356 -22.70 -0.81 -8.02
N GLY A 357 -22.24 -1.19 -6.81
CA GLY A 357 -22.81 -2.28 -6.02
C GLY A 357 -22.13 -3.65 -6.22
N ASP A 358 -21.13 -3.75 -7.09
CA ASP A 358 -20.38 -4.99 -7.30
C ASP A 358 -19.54 -5.30 -6.05
N THR A 359 -19.77 -6.47 -5.45
CA THR A 359 -19.09 -6.88 -4.22
C THR A 359 -18.15 -8.05 -4.50
N HIS A 360 -16.86 -7.84 -4.27
CA HIS A 360 -15.83 -8.87 -4.37
C HIS A 360 -15.35 -9.26 -2.96
N TRP A 361 -14.77 -10.45 -2.81
CA TRP A 361 -14.25 -10.94 -1.53
C TRP A 361 -12.94 -11.71 -1.70
N THR A 362 -12.12 -11.70 -0.65
CA THR A 362 -10.88 -12.48 -0.54
C THR A 362 -10.73 -12.99 0.89
N SER A 363 -9.98 -14.07 1.06
CA SER A 363 -9.42 -14.40 2.39
C SER A 363 -8.26 -13.45 2.71
N VAL A 364 -8.10 -13.10 3.99
CA VAL A 364 -6.94 -12.34 4.51
C VAL A 364 -6.42 -12.97 5.80
N SER A 365 -5.13 -12.80 6.02
CA SER A 365 -4.47 -13.06 7.31
C SER A 365 -3.84 -11.75 7.79
N GLY A 366 -3.77 -11.56 9.09
CA GLY A 366 -3.28 -10.33 9.69
C GLY A 366 -2.93 -10.47 11.15
N THR A 367 -2.50 -9.37 11.77
CA THR A 367 -2.24 -9.26 13.20
C THR A 367 -3.18 -8.22 13.79
N TYR A 368 -3.78 -8.54 14.93
CA TYR A 368 -4.45 -7.57 15.77
C TYR A 368 -3.44 -7.02 16.78
N ASP A 369 -3.29 -5.70 16.82
CA ASP A 369 -2.41 -5.00 17.74
C ASP A 369 -3.30 -4.24 18.74
N GLY A 370 -3.33 -4.72 19.98
CA GLY A 370 -4.19 -4.17 21.03
C GLY A 370 -3.39 -3.52 22.15
N VAL A 371 -3.86 -2.37 22.66
CA VAL A 371 -3.34 -1.76 23.89
C VAL A 371 -4.42 -1.72 24.97
N ASN A 372 -4.07 -2.07 26.20
CA ASN A 372 -4.91 -1.88 27.39
C ASN A 372 -4.10 -1.28 28.55
N VAL A 373 -4.79 -0.68 29.52
CA VAL A 373 -4.23 -0.30 30.82
C VAL A 373 -5.04 -0.98 31.92
N GLY A 374 -4.42 -1.98 32.56
CA GLY A 374 -5.01 -2.81 33.59
C GLY A 374 -4.28 -2.67 34.93
N GLU A 375 -4.52 -3.63 35.84
CA GLU A 375 -3.85 -3.71 37.16
C GLU A 375 -3.84 -2.36 37.91
N ILE A 376 -4.99 -1.68 37.95
CA ILE A 376 -5.12 -0.36 38.57
C ILE A 376 -4.98 -0.49 40.09
N ASN A 377 -3.97 0.18 40.64
CA ASN A 377 -3.64 0.17 42.06
C ASN A 377 -3.66 1.60 42.62
N ALA A 378 -3.99 1.74 43.90
CA ALA A 378 -3.88 3.00 44.63
C ALA A 378 -2.77 2.87 45.69
N VAL A 379 -1.65 3.55 45.47
CA VAL A 379 -0.47 3.47 46.32
C VAL A 379 -0.37 4.71 47.19
N VAL A 380 -0.41 4.52 48.51
CA VAL A 380 -0.19 5.59 49.49
C VAL A 380 1.29 5.58 49.88
N GLU A 381 2.00 6.65 49.55
CA GLU A 381 3.39 6.82 49.96
C GLU A 381 3.48 7.17 51.45
N ARG A 382 4.60 6.80 52.08
CA ARG A 382 4.85 7.11 53.49
C ARG A 382 4.84 8.63 53.69
N CYS A 383 3.90 9.10 54.52
CA CYS A 383 3.74 10.52 54.81
C CYS A 383 5.03 11.13 55.36
N GLN A 384 5.37 12.32 54.88
CA GLN A 384 6.57 13.07 55.27
C GLN A 384 6.17 14.29 56.10
N LEU A 385 7.03 14.69 57.03
CA LEU A 385 6.86 15.95 57.76
C LEU A 385 6.84 17.13 56.78
N VAL A 386 5.94 18.08 57.01
CA VAL A 386 5.89 19.33 56.26
C VAL A 386 7.03 20.23 56.75
N PRO A 387 7.96 20.67 55.87
CA PRO A 387 8.98 21.64 56.24
C PRO A 387 8.34 22.93 56.76
N GLU A 388 8.95 23.55 57.77
CA GLU A 388 8.54 24.84 58.34
C GLU A 388 7.14 24.88 59.01
N ALA A 389 6.50 23.72 59.21
CA ALA A 389 5.21 23.66 59.92
C ALA A 389 5.35 24.07 61.41
N PRO A 390 4.43 24.89 61.96
CA PRO A 390 4.47 25.30 63.37
C PRO A 390 4.41 24.11 64.33
N PRO A 391 5.22 24.08 65.41
CA PRO A 391 5.19 22.98 66.37
C PRO A 391 3.84 22.94 67.10
N CYS A 392 3.28 21.74 67.22
CA CYS A 392 2.05 21.54 67.98
C CYS A 392 2.28 21.63 69.49
N PRO A 393 1.32 22.17 70.26
CA PRO A 393 1.43 22.21 71.71
C PRO A 393 1.45 20.79 72.29
N PRO A 394 2.14 20.56 73.42
CA PRO A 394 2.13 19.25 74.08
C PRO A 394 0.72 18.91 74.59
N GLU A 395 0.34 17.64 74.46
CA GLU A 395 -0.85 17.09 75.11
C GLU A 395 -0.65 17.12 76.64
N TYR A 396 -1.65 17.59 77.38
CA TYR A 396 -1.67 17.77 78.84
C TYR A 396 -2.49 16.67 79.54
#